data_AF-A0A0F9CLF7-F1
#
_entry.id   AF-A0A0F9CLF7-F1
#
_cell.length_a   1.000
_cell.length_b   1.000
_cell.length_c   1.000
_cell.angle_alpha   90.00
_cell.angle_beta   90.00
_cell.angle_gamma   90.00
#
_symmetry.space_group_name_H-M   'P 1'
#
loop_
_entity.id
_entity.type
_entity.pdbx_description
1 polymer ?
#
loop_
_entity_poly.entity_id
_entity_poly.type
_entity_poly.pdbx_seq_one_letter_code
_entity_poly.pdbx_strand_id
1 'polypeptide(L)' 'DVFEQEPLPPESELWEMENVILTPHISGGTPVYMERAVALFCDNLRRYLAGEPLRNAVDLKRGY' A
#
# COMPACT_ATOMS: atom_id res chain seq x y z
N ASP A 1 5.72 2.57 9.86
CA ASP A 1 6.30 2.40 8.51
C ASP A 1 5.67 3.38 7.52
N VAL A 2 4.40 3.72 7.67
CA VAL A 2 3.73 4.78 6.92
C VAL A 2 3.77 6.14 7.64
N PHE A 3 3.82 7.22 6.87
CA PHE A 3 3.69 8.60 7.35
C PHE A 3 2.65 9.38 6.54
N GLU A 4 2.07 10.45 7.10
CA GLU A 4 1.13 11.31 6.36
C GLU A 4 1.79 11.97 5.15
N GLN A 5 3.03 12.42 5.32
CA GLN A 5 3.89 12.90 4.25
C GLN A 5 5.09 11.97 4.10
N GLU A 6 5.36 11.54 2.86
CA GLU A 6 6.46 10.64 2.55
C GLU A 6 7.39 11.25 1.48
N PRO A 7 8.71 11.32 1.72
CA PRO A 7 9.41 10.90 2.95
C PRO A 7 9.08 11.80 4.16
N LEU A 8 9.29 11.26 5.37
CA LEU A 8 9.05 12.00 6.61
C LEU A 8 9.92 13.28 6.64
N PRO A 9 9.31 14.49 6.81
CA PRO A 9 10.08 15.73 6.86
C PRO A 9 11.13 15.72 7.98
N PRO A 10 12.33 16.30 7.76
CA PRO A 10 13.37 16.33 8.78
C PRO A 10 12.99 17.16 10.02
N GLU A 11 12.03 18.09 9.90
CA GLU A 11 11.50 18.89 11.01
C GLU A 11 10.44 18.15 11.85
N SER A 12 10.09 16.90 11.51
CA SER A 12 9.05 16.16 12.23
C SER A 12 9.46 15.84 13.67
N GLU A 13 8.57 16.11 14.63
CA GLU A 13 8.76 15.75 16.04
C GLU A 13 8.91 14.23 16.26
N LEU A 14 8.43 13.41 15.31
CA LEU A 14 8.54 11.95 15.38
C LEU A 14 10.00 11.46 15.46
N TRP A 15 10.97 12.24 14.96
CA TRP A 15 12.39 11.90 15.05
C TRP A 15 12.93 11.90 16.48
N GLU A 16 12.36 12.72 17.36
CA GLU A 16 12.84 12.94 18.73
C GLU A 16 12.05 12.14 19.79
N MET A 17 10.98 11.44 19.38
CA MET A 17 10.14 10.67 20.30
C MET A 17 10.83 9.36 20.72
N GLU A 18 11.25 9.25 21.99
CA GLU A 18 11.93 8.06 22.51
C GLU A 18 11.05 6.79 22.58
N ASN A 19 9.73 6.97 22.57
CA ASN A 19 8.75 5.89 22.73
C ASN A 19 8.18 5.38 21.39
N VAL A 20 8.80 5.72 20.26
CA VAL A 20 8.38 5.24 18.92
C VAL A 20 9.52 4.58 18.17
N ILE A 21 9.18 3.60 17.33
CA ILE A 21 10.13 2.98 16.39
C ILE A 21 9.72 3.38 14.98
N LEU A 22 10.59 4.13 14.31
CA LEU A 22 10.40 4.54 12.93
C LEU A 22 10.98 3.51 11.98
N THR A 23 10.22 3.19 10.94
CA THR A 23 10.65 2.36 9.82
C THR A 23 10.23 3.07 8.54
N PRO A 24 11.00 2.99 7.44
CA PRO A 24 10.54 3.48 6.14
C PRO A 24 9.28 2.73 5.68
N HIS A 25 8.59 3.26 4.67
CA HIS A 25 7.39 2.64 4.09
C HIS A 25 7.74 1.41 3.23
N ILE A 26 8.17 0.35 3.91
CA ILE A 26 8.65 -0.89 3.30
C ILE A 26 8.12 -2.16 3.99
N SER A 27 7.23 -2.06 4.98
CA SER A 27 6.75 -3.25 5.70
C SER A 27 5.98 -4.23 4.80
N GLY A 28 5.30 -3.72 3.76
CA GLY A 28 4.63 -4.53 2.74
C GLY A 28 5.59 -5.14 1.71
N GLY A 29 6.84 -4.69 1.66
CA GLY A 29 7.87 -5.15 0.73
C GLY A 29 8.43 -6.51 1.14
N THR A 30 7.83 -7.59 0.66
CA THR A 30 8.38 -8.96 0.82
C THR A 30 9.06 -9.44 -0.46
N PRO A 31 9.98 -10.42 -0.42
CA PRO A 31 10.64 -10.96 -1.61
C PRO A 31 9.67 -11.48 -2.69
N VAL A 32 8.45 -11.86 -2.29
CA VAL A 32 7.40 -12.41 -3.17
C VAL A 32 6.27 -11.41 -3.45
N TYR A 33 6.34 -10.19 -2.91
CA TYR A 33 5.26 -9.20 -3.04
C TYR A 33 4.99 -8.85 -4.51
N MET A 34 6.04 -8.53 -5.25
CA MET A 34 5.91 -8.11 -6.65
C MET A 34 5.31 -9.21 -7.53
N GLU A 35 5.71 -10.46 -7.35
CA GLU A 35 5.12 -11.59 -8.08
C GLU A 35 3.61 -11.69 -7.85
N ARG A 36 3.17 -11.63 -6.59
CA ARG A 36 1.75 -11.71 -6.21
C ARG A 36 0.95 -10.50 -6.70
N ALA A 37 1.50 -9.30 -6.53
CA ALA A 37 0.86 -8.05 -6.93
C ALA A 37 0.67 -7.98 -8.45
N VAL A 38 1.70 -8.33 -9.22
CA VAL A 38 1.64 -8.35 -10.69
C VAL A 38 0.68 -9.43 -11.18
N ALA A 39 0.66 -10.62 -10.57
CA ALA A 39 -0.29 -11.66 -10.92
C ALA A 39 -1.75 -11.19 -10.74
N LEU A 40 -2.06 -10.55 -9.60
CA LEU A 40 -3.39 -9.98 -9.35
C LEU A 40 -3.73 -8.84 -10.32
N PHE A 41 -2.77 -7.95 -10.58
CA PHE A 41 -2.96 -6.85 -11.53
C PHE A 41 -3.28 -7.37 -12.92
N CYS A 42 -2.53 -8.36 -13.42
CA CYS A 42 -2.77 -8.96 -14.73
C CYS A 42 -4.14 -9.66 -14.82
N ASP A 43 -4.60 -10.33 -13.75
CA ASP A 43 -5.95 -10.91 -13.71
C ASP A 43 -7.04 -9.83 -13.78
N ASN A 44 -6.88 -8.75 -13.01
CA ASN A 44 -7.80 -7.62 -13.03
C ASN A 44 -7.78 -6.86 -14.37
N LEU A 45 -6.62 -6.73 -15.02
CA LEU A 45 -6.51 -6.11 -16.34
C LEU A 45 -7.31 -6.91 -17.38
N ARG A 46 -7.22 -8.24 -17.38
CA ARG A 46 -8.03 -9.09 -18.27
C ARG A 46 -9.52 -8.94 -18.01
N ARG A 47 -9.93 -9.00 -16.73
CA ARG A 47 -11.34 -8.79 -16.32
C ARG A 47 -11.86 -7.43 -16.75
N TYR A 48 -11.08 -6.38 -16.55
CA TYR A 48 -11.43 -5.01 -16.94
C TYR A 48 -11.70 -4.91 -18.44
N LEU A 49 -10.81 -5.47 -19.27
CA LEU A 49 -10.97 -5.48 -20.73
C LEU A 49 -12.18 -6.29 -21.21
N ALA A 50 -12.57 -7.32 -20.45
CA ALA A 50 -13.74 -8.16 -20.71
C ALA A 50 -15.05 -7.60 -20.13
N GLY A 51 -15.01 -6.48 -19.40
CA GLY A 51 -16.19 -5.95 -18.69
C GLY A 51 -16.64 -6.82 -17.49
N GLU A 52 -15.76 -7.66 -16.97
CA GLU A 52 -16.03 -8.56 -15.85
C GLU A 52 -15.76 -7.89 -14.49
N PRO A 53 -16.41 -8.36 -13.40
CA PRO A 53 -16.12 -7.87 -12.05
C PRO A 53 -14.64 -8.07 -11.66
N LEU A 54 -14.03 -7.02 -11.12
CA LEU A 54 -12.64 -7.03 -10.63
C LEU A 54 -12.55 -7.79 -9.29
N ARG A 55 -11.41 -8.45 -9.07
CA ARG A 55 -11.03 -8.95 -7.75
C ARG A 55 -10.65 -7.80 -6.85
N ASN A 56 -10.99 -7.93 -5.56
CA ASN A 56 -10.68 -6.95 -4.52
C ASN A 56 -11.20 -5.53 -4.85
N ALA A 57 -12.36 -5.45 -5.52
CA ALA A 57 -13.00 -4.17 -5.79
C ALA A 57 -13.28 -3.43 -4.48
N VAL A 58 -12.75 -2.21 -4.37
CA VAL A 58 -12.95 -1.35 -3.21
C VAL A 58 -14.28 -0.61 -3.37
N ASP A 59 -15.16 -0.77 -2.39
CA ASP A 59 -16.40 0.00 -2.31
C ASP A 59 -16.19 1.21 -1.40
N LEU A 60 -16.04 2.40 -1.99
CA LEU A 60 -15.82 3.64 -1.25
C LEU A 60 -17.00 4.02 -0.34
N LYS A 61 -18.21 3.49 -0.59
CA LYS A 61 -19.38 3.74 0.25
C LYS A 61 -19.36 2.91 1.54
N ARG A 62 -18.64 1.79 1.55
CA ARG A 62 -18.49 0.97 2.76
C ARG A 62 -17.62 1.66 3.81
N GLY A 63 -16.85 2.68 3.44
CA GLY A 63 -15.93 3.34 4.36
C GLY A 63 -14.88 2.39 4.91
N TYR A 64 -14.33 2.75 6.07
CA TYR A 64 -13.55 1.88 6.95
C TYR A 64 -14.30 1.69 8.26
#